data_AF-A0A6B1FIX6-F1
#
_entry.id   AF-A0A6B1FIX6-F1
#
_cell.length_a   1.000
_cell.length_b   1.000
_cell.length_c   1.000
_cell.angle_alpha   90.00
_cell.angle_beta   90.00
_cell.angle_gamma   90.00
#
_symmetry.space_group_name_H-M   'P 1'
#
loop_
_entity.id
_entity.type
_entity.pdbx_description
1 polymer ?
#
loop_
_entity_poly.entity_id
_entity_poly.type
_entity_poly.pdbx_seq_one_letter_code
_entity_poly.pdbx_strand_id
1 'polypeptide(L)'
;MLSHMLENKPALFSVTAGVVIAILAVPVIIPHVLHGYHMAHIALHIVGLTLALFLTVLSVASYRRTRSRRLMISTLAFACFAASEVALLIYAVWPFLDSIGILPIEELGHLLAFSALGLLAIAVFRND
;
A
#
# COMPACT_ATOMS: atom_id res chain seq x y z
N MET A 1 17.35 -17.28 -6.79
CA MET A 1 16.37 -16.52 -7.60
C MET A 1 15.78 -15.34 -6.82
N LEU A 2 15.10 -15.55 -5.69
CA LEU A 2 14.49 -14.47 -4.89
C LEU A 2 15.49 -13.43 -4.35
N SER A 3 16.68 -13.86 -3.92
CA SER A 3 17.74 -12.96 -3.43
C SER A 3 18.23 -11.97 -4.50
N HIS A 4 18.43 -12.44 -5.72
CA HIS A 4 18.85 -11.63 -6.86
C HIS A 4 17.77 -10.61 -7.27
N MET A 5 16.49 -10.96 -7.11
CA MET A 5 15.38 -10.05 -7.42
C MET A 5 15.25 -8.91 -6.40
N LEU A 6 15.55 -9.17 -5.11
CA LEU A 6 15.55 -8.14 -4.08
C LEU A 6 16.67 -7.10 -4.28
N GLU A 7 17.71 -7.44 -5.04
CA GLU A 7 18.83 -6.55 -5.36
C GLU A 7 18.56 -5.70 -6.62
N ASN A 8 17.71 -6.20 -7.52
CA ASN A 8 17.30 -5.48 -8.72
C ASN A 8 15.98 -4.72 -8.49
N LYS A 9 16.09 -3.44 -8.09
CA LYS A 9 14.93 -2.58 -7.76
C LYS A 9 13.87 -2.51 -8.89
N PRO A 10 14.22 -2.30 -10.18
CA PRO A 10 13.26 -2.38 -11.28
C PRO A 10 12.53 -3.73 -11.37
N ALA A 11 13.23 -4.85 -11.20
CA ALA A 11 12.62 -6.18 -11.25
C ALA A 11 11.67 -6.40 -10.07
N LEU A 12 12.05 -5.96 -8.87
CA LEU A 12 11.21 -6.02 -7.68
C LEU A 12 9.92 -5.21 -7.84
N PHE A 13 10.03 -4.00 -8.41
CA PHE A 13 8.86 -3.16 -8.69
C PHE A 13 7.93 -3.83 -9.71
N SER A 14 8.48 -4.33 -10.83
CA SER A 14 7.70 -4.99 -11.87
C SER A 14 6.94 -6.21 -11.36
N VAL A 15 7.57 -7.02 -10.51
CA VAL A 15 6.93 -8.20 -9.91
C VAL A 15 5.85 -7.79 -8.92
N THR A 16 6.11 -6.78 -8.09
CA THR A 16 5.11 -6.27 -7.14
C THR A 16 3.88 -5.76 -7.90
N ALA A 17 4.08 -4.94 -8.93
CA ALA A 17 3.01 -4.44 -9.77
C ALA A 17 2.25 -5.57 -10.48
N GLY A 18 2.96 -6.55 -11.05
CA GLY A 18 2.36 -7.70 -11.72
C GLY A 18 1.48 -8.52 -10.77
N VAL A 19 1.93 -8.76 -9.54
CA VAL A 19 1.15 -9.50 -8.53
C VAL A 19 -0.09 -8.72 -8.12
N VAL A 20 0.03 -7.41 -7.84
CA VAL A 20 -1.12 -6.57 -7.46
C VAL A 20 -2.16 -6.55 -8.58
N ILE A 21 -1.73 -6.29 -9.83
CA ILE A 21 -2.63 -6.28 -10.98
C ILE A 21 -3.29 -7.65 -11.17
N ALA A 22 -2.53 -8.74 -11.08
CA ALA A 22 -3.08 -10.10 -11.25
C ALA A 22 -4.14 -10.44 -10.21
N ILE A 23 -3.91 -10.10 -8.93
CA ILE A 23 -4.85 -10.35 -7.83
C ILE A 23 -6.11 -9.49 -7.99
N LEU A 24 -5.96 -8.21 -8.37
CA LEU A 24 -7.07 -7.26 -8.46
C LEU A 24 -7.81 -7.30 -9.80
N ALA A 25 -7.27 -7.98 -10.82
CA ALA A 25 -7.83 -8.04 -12.17
C ALA A 25 -9.30 -8.47 -12.17
N VAL A 26 -9.61 -9.63 -11.58
CA VAL A 26 -10.95 -10.22 -11.57
C VAL A 26 -11.92 -9.51 -10.62
N PRO A 27 -11.58 -9.29 -9.34
CA PRO A 27 -12.55 -8.74 -8.38
C PRO A 27 -12.76 -7.22 -8.50
N VAL A 28 -11.77 -6.48 -9.02
CA VAL A 28 -11.78 -5.01 -8.96
C VAL A 28 -11.73 -4.39 -10.36
N ILE A 29 -10.70 -4.72 -11.15
CA ILE A 29 -10.43 -4.01 -12.41
C ILE A 29 -11.51 -4.34 -13.45
N ILE A 30 -11.70 -5.62 -13.80
CA ILE A 30 -12.62 -6.06 -14.86
C ILE A 30 -14.06 -5.54 -14.66
N PRO A 31 -14.67 -5.64 -13.46
CA PRO A 31 -16.04 -5.16 -13.25
C PRO A 31 -16.20 -3.64 -13.36
N HIS A 32 -15.13 -2.88 -13.14
CA HIS A 32 -15.18 -1.41 -13.05
C HIS A 32 -14.63 -0.68 -14.28
N VAL A 33 -14.02 -1.37 -15.26
CA VAL A 33 -13.41 -0.74 -16.46
C VAL A 33 -14.37 0.18 -17.21
N LEU A 34 -15.68 -0.12 -17.21
CA LEU A 34 -16.69 0.63 -17.96
C LEU A 34 -17.38 1.73 -17.13
N HIS A 35 -17.06 1.85 -15.83
CA HIS A 35 -17.63 2.85 -14.93
C HIS A 35 -16.67 4.06 -14.80
N GLY A 36 -16.58 4.87 -15.86
CA GLY A 36 -15.53 5.87 -16.09
C GLY A 36 -14.98 6.64 -14.87
N TYR A 37 -15.81 7.38 -14.13
CA TYR A 37 -15.34 8.22 -13.01
C TYR A 37 -14.84 7.38 -11.81
N HIS A 38 -15.51 6.27 -11.51
CA HIS A 38 -15.10 5.36 -10.44
C HIS A 38 -13.77 4.66 -10.78
N MET A 39 -13.53 4.40 -12.06
CA MET A 39 -12.32 3.71 -12.50
C MET A 39 -11.05 4.54 -12.27
N ALA A 40 -11.10 5.85 -12.48
CA ALA A 40 -9.96 6.73 -12.22
C ALA A 40 -9.59 6.74 -10.73
N HIS A 41 -10.60 6.83 -9.85
CA HIS A 41 -10.41 6.81 -8.40
C HIS A 41 -9.84 5.46 -7.93
N ILE A 42 -10.39 4.34 -8.39
CA ILE A 42 -9.90 2.99 -8.10
C ILE A 42 -8.45 2.82 -8.60
N ALA A 43 -8.12 3.32 -9.80
CA ALA A 43 -6.79 3.23 -10.35
C ALA A 43 -5.74 3.97 -9.49
N LEU A 44 -6.09 5.14 -8.92
CA LEU A 44 -5.21 5.84 -7.98
C LEU A 44 -4.89 4.98 -6.77
N HIS A 45 -5.89 4.29 -6.21
CA HIS A 45 -5.67 3.39 -5.07
C HIS A 45 -4.86 2.15 -5.43
N ILE A 46 -5.02 1.59 -6.63
CA ILE A 46 -4.20 0.47 -7.10
C ILE A 46 -2.73 0.89 -7.26
N VAL A 47 -2.48 2.07 -7.81
CA VAL A 47 -1.12 2.62 -7.94
C VAL A 47 -0.52 2.91 -6.57
N GLY A 48 -1.29 3.55 -5.69
CA GLY A 48 -0.92 3.81 -4.29
C GLY A 48 -0.54 2.53 -3.55
N LEU A 49 -1.40 1.51 -3.61
CA LEU A 49 -1.17 0.19 -3.02
C LEU A 49 0.10 -0.48 -3.58
N THR A 50 0.28 -0.43 -4.89
CA THR A 50 1.47 -1.01 -5.55
C THR A 50 2.76 -0.37 -5.04
N LEU A 51 2.79 0.97 -4.97
CA LEU A 51 3.94 1.70 -4.43
C LEU A 51 4.16 1.41 -2.95
N ALA A 52 3.10 1.38 -2.16
CA ALA A 52 3.15 1.10 -0.72
C ALA A 52 3.73 -0.29 -0.44
N LEU A 53 3.26 -1.33 -1.14
CA LEU A 53 3.76 -2.69 -1.01
C LEU A 53 5.22 -2.80 -1.47
N PHE A 54 5.58 -2.17 -2.59
CA PHE A 54 6.96 -2.15 -3.07
C PHE A 54 7.91 -1.52 -2.05
N LEU A 55 7.56 -0.35 -1.51
CA LEU A 55 8.34 0.35 -0.49
C LEU A 55 8.39 -0.41 0.83
N THR A 56 7.31 -1.11 1.19
CA THR A 56 7.29 -2.00 2.36
C THR A 56 8.29 -3.13 2.20
N VAL A 57 8.29 -3.84 1.07
CA VAL A 57 9.25 -4.93 0.82
C VAL A 57 10.69 -4.41 0.81
N LEU A 58 10.93 -3.27 0.16
CA LEU A 58 12.27 -2.66 0.10
C LEU A 58 12.77 -2.21 1.48
N SER A 59 11.91 -1.61 2.29
CA SER A 59 12.24 -1.18 3.64
C SER A 59 12.47 -2.36 4.59
N VAL A 60 11.66 -3.44 4.51
CA VAL A 60 11.92 -4.70 5.23
C VAL A 60 13.28 -5.29 4.84
N ALA A 61 13.56 -5.39 3.54
CA ALA A 61 14.83 -5.95 3.05
C ALA A 61 16.03 -5.14 3.54
N SER A 62 15.91 -3.81 3.55
CA SER A 62 16.95 -2.89 4.01
C SER A 62 17.12 -2.95 5.54
N TYR A 63 16.01 -3.00 6.29
CA TYR A 63 16.01 -3.14 7.74
C TYR A 63 16.72 -4.42 8.19
N ARG A 64 16.50 -5.54 7.50
CA ARG A 64 17.18 -6.81 7.81
C ARG A 64 18.71 -6.73 7.70
N ARG A 65 19.24 -5.82 6.87
CA ARG A 65 20.67 -5.62 6.65
C ARG A 65 21.29 -4.63 7.65
N THR A 66 20.64 -3.50 7.90
CA THR A 66 21.23 -2.42 8.72
C THR A 66 20.74 -2.40 10.17
N ARG A 67 19.57 -3.01 10.44
CA ARG A 67 18.85 -2.95 11.72
C ARG A 67 18.61 -1.54 12.29
N SER A 68 18.67 -0.50 11.44
CA SER A 68 18.35 0.87 11.86
C SER A 68 16.86 0.96 12.21
N ARG A 69 16.55 1.52 13.37
CA ARG A 69 15.16 1.68 13.81
C ARG A 69 14.43 2.74 12.97
N ARG A 70 15.14 3.67 12.31
CA ARG A 70 14.57 4.54 11.27
C ARG A 70 13.89 3.73 10.17
N LEU A 71 14.55 2.72 9.63
CA LEU A 71 13.97 1.87 8.59
C LEU A 71 12.82 1.00 9.09
N MET A 72 12.86 0.58 10.36
CA MET A 72 11.73 -0.13 10.98
C MET A 72 10.48 0.74 11.03
N ILE A 73 10.61 2.00 11.43
CA ILE A 73 9.48 2.93 11.47
C ILE A 73 9.00 3.24 10.04
N SER A 74 9.91 3.45 9.08
CA SER A 74 9.51 3.59 7.67
C SER A 74 8.77 2.36 7.15
N THR A 75 9.18 1.16 7.54
CA THR A 75 8.49 -0.09 7.18
C THR A 75 7.06 -0.09 7.71
N LEU A 76 6.89 0.24 9.00
CA LEU A 76 5.56 0.33 9.61
C LEU A 76 4.70 1.41 8.92
N ALA A 77 5.30 2.53 8.55
CA ALA A 77 4.61 3.60 7.85
C ALA A 77 4.12 3.17 6.46
N PHE A 78 4.98 2.52 5.66
CA PHE A 78 4.58 2.02 4.34
C PHE A 78 3.56 0.88 4.44
N ALA A 79 3.66 0.02 5.45
CA ALA A 79 2.66 -1.01 5.71
C ALA A 79 1.31 -0.42 6.12
N CYS A 80 1.31 0.63 6.95
CA CYS A 80 0.11 1.36 7.35
C CYS A 80 -0.52 2.07 6.14
N PHE A 81 0.29 2.66 5.27
CA PHE A 81 -0.19 3.22 4.00
C PHE A 81 -0.77 2.16 3.07
N ALA A 82 -0.15 0.98 2.95
CA ALA A 82 -0.72 -0.13 2.19
C ALA A 82 -2.08 -0.58 2.75
N ALA A 83 -2.23 -0.64 4.07
CA ALA A 83 -3.50 -0.96 4.72
C ALA A 83 -4.58 0.11 4.45
N SER A 84 -4.20 1.39 4.45
CA SER A 84 -5.07 2.50 4.04
C SER A 84 -5.61 2.29 2.62
N GLU A 85 -4.72 2.02 1.67
CA GLU A 85 -5.12 1.83 0.27
C GLU A 85 -6.04 0.63 0.09
N VAL A 86 -5.83 -0.46 0.85
CA VAL A 86 -6.75 -1.61 0.86
C VAL A 86 -8.13 -1.21 1.40
N ALA A 87 -8.20 -0.47 2.51
CA ALA A 87 -9.47 -0.03 3.08
C ALA A 87 -10.25 0.87 2.10
N LEU A 88 -9.58 1.85 1.49
CA LEU A 88 -10.18 2.76 0.51
C LEU A 88 -10.59 2.04 -0.77
N LEU A 89 -9.81 1.03 -1.22
CA LEU A 89 -10.19 0.18 -2.34
C LEU A 89 -11.44 -0.65 -2.01
N ILE A 90 -11.55 -1.20 -0.80
CA ILE A 90 -12.73 -1.95 -0.37
C ILE A 90 -13.96 -1.06 -0.41
N TYR A 91 -13.86 0.14 0.17
CA TYR A 91 -14.96 1.12 0.16
C TYR A 91 -15.37 1.52 -1.26
N ALA A 92 -14.41 1.75 -2.15
CA ALA A 92 -14.67 2.17 -3.53
C ALA A 92 -15.31 1.07 -4.40
N VAL A 93 -15.04 -0.21 -4.12
CA VAL A 93 -15.47 -1.35 -4.95
C VAL A 93 -16.71 -2.03 -4.37
N TRP A 94 -16.82 -2.10 -3.05
CA TRP A 94 -17.91 -2.76 -2.34
C TRP A 94 -18.57 -1.78 -1.37
N PRO A 95 -19.39 -0.83 -1.89
CA PRO A 95 -20.00 0.21 -1.05
C PRO A 95 -21.00 -0.34 -0.01
N PHE A 96 -21.42 -1.61 -0.12
CA PHE A 96 -22.20 -2.28 0.91
C PHE A 96 -21.36 -2.70 2.14
N LEU A 97 -20.03 -2.64 2.05
CA LEU A 97 -19.10 -2.75 3.17
C LEU A 97 -18.71 -1.31 3.57
N ASP A 98 -19.65 -0.60 4.17
CA ASP A 98 -19.49 0.82 4.51
C ASP A 98 -18.73 1.04 5.84
N SER A 99 -18.79 0.08 6.76
CA SER A 99 -18.33 0.22 8.13
C SER A 99 -17.77 -1.07 8.74
N ILE A 100 -16.85 -0.91 9.71
CA ILE A 100 -16.40 -1.97 10.61
C ILE A 100 -16.81 -1.57 12.03
N GLY A 101 -17.88 -2.21 12.53
CA GLY A 101 -18.48 -1.86 13.80
C GLY A 101 -19.10 -0.46 13.74
N ILE A 102 -18.53 0.50 14.47
CA ILE A 102 -19.01 1.89 14.50
C ILE A 102 -18.20 2.84 13.60
N LEU A 103 -17.11 2.36 13.00
CA LEU A 103 -16.20 3.20 12.22
C LEU A 103 -16.41 2.98 10.71
N PRO A 104 -16.70 4.02 9.92
CA PRO A 104 -16.73 3.91 8.46
C PRO A 104 -15.38 3.44 7.88
N ILE A 105 -15.41 2.55 6.89
CA ILE A 105 -14.18 2.04 6.26
C ILE A 105 -13.40 3.16 5.57
N GLU A 106 -14.12 4.14 5.00
CA GLU A 106 -13.52 5.33 4.42
C GLU A 106 -12.70 6.10 5.47
N GLU A 107 -13.28 6.37 6.64
CA GLU A 107 -12.59 7.07 7.73
C GLU A 107 -11.40 6.27 8.26
N LEU A 108 -11.54 4.94 8.37
CA LEU A 108 -10.43 4.05 8.74
C LEU A 108 -9.26 4.18 7.77
N GLY A 109 -9.53 4.20 6.46
CA GLY A 109 -8.52 4.42 5.43
C GLY A 109 -7.77 5.74 5.66
N HIS A 110 -8.51 6.84 5.82
CA HIS A 110 -7.90 8.15 6.08
C HIS A 110 -7.09 8.19 7.38
N LEU A 111 -7.57 7.59 8.47
CA LEU A 111 -6.85 7.51 9.74
C LEU A 111 -5.54 6.71 9.60
N LEU A 112 -5.54 5.63 8.82
CA LEU A 112 -4.34 4.86 8.50
C LEU A 112 -3.37 5.69 7.64
N ALA A 113 -3.86 6.45 6.67
CA ALA A 113 -3.02 7.36 5.87
C ALA A 113 -2.36 8.43 6.76
N PHE A 114 -3.11 9.07 7.66
CA PHE A 114 -2.55 10.04 8.60
C PHE A 114 -1.54 9.41 9.57
N SER A 115 -1.81 8.19 10.02
CA SER A 115 -0.88 7.41 10.85
C SER A 115 0.42 7.12 10.10
N ALA A 116 0.34 6.74 8.82
CA ALA A 116 1.50 6.55 7.95
C ALA A 116 2.32 7.83 7.80
N LEU A 117 1.68 8.98 7.58
CA LEU A 117 2.36 10.28 7.52
C LEU A 117 3.06 10.62 8.84
N GLY A 118 2.40 10.41 9.98
CA GLY A 118 2.99 10.61 11.30
C GLY A 118 4.22 9.72 11.53
N LEU A 119 4.12 8.45 11.19
CA LEU A 119 5.24 7.51 11.28
C LEU A 119 6.38 7.89 10.34
N LEU A 120 6.09 8.32 9.12
CA LEU A 120 7.11 8.83 8.19
C LEU A 120 7.80 10.08 8.74
N ALA A 121 7.05 11.02 9.31
CA ALA A 121 7.63 12.22 9.93
C ALA A 121 8.59 11.82 11.07
N ILE A 122 8.19 10.89 11.95
CA ILE A 122 9.07 10.37 13.00
C ILE A 122 10.32 9.71 12.41
N ALA A 123 10.16 8.89 11.36
CA ALA A 123 11.30 8.23 10.71
C ALA A 123 12.27 9.23 10.07
N VAL A 124 11.79 10.34 9.52
CA VAL A 124 12.63 11.36 8.87
C VAL A 124 13.51 12.10 9.88
N PHE A 125 12.98 12.48 11.05
CA PHE A 125 13.74 13.23 12.07
C PHE A 125 14.64 12.36 12.95
N ARG A 126 14.66 11.05 12.71
CA ARG A 126 15.40 10.09 13.52
C ARG A 126 16.85 9.98 13.04
N ASN A 127 17.80 10.18 13.96
CA ASN A 127 19.24 10.29 13.69
C ASN A 127 20.05 9.07 14.14
N ASP A 128 19.50 7.86 14.01
CA ASP A 128 20.18 6.61 14.38
C ASP A 128 20.58 5.73 13.19
#